data_AF-V4HJ00-F1
#
_entry.id   AF-V4HJ00-F1
#
_cell.length_a   1.000
_cell.length_b   1.000
_cell.length_c   1.000
_cell.angle_alpha   90.00
_cell.angle_beta   90.00
_cell.angle_gamma   90.00
#
_symmetry.space_group_name_H-M   'P 1'
#
loop_
_entity.id
_entity.type
_entity.pdbx_description
1 polymer ?
#
loop_
_entity_poly.entity_id
_entity_poly.type
_entity_poly.pdbx_seq_one_letter_code
_entity_poly.pdbx_strand_id
1 'polypeptide(L)'
;MLMGVFLLVTVFQAGLVYAVTTTVVPLGPVATPGAPAATGPSPGSQLPALVSLQAAFLASVAGGVLTVPVRVIVQRVLVSDRTERIPDEFVFHRLGWASLNSFVGSWVLSLSFLLVSLLFVGAGFWGLFRVIDSETSAFLASSQIGWVLLGVLGLVLFLPSVFLGINLLFAGQEIAVQDKSFLGAFAESWRLVRGNRLPLLLLVLIPMVPQAIVSYGMFALLPPLAAQVVSLLETTVVTVVVIGIMARAYVQLKGRENVRI
;
A
#
# COMPACT_ATOMS: atom_id res chain seq x y z
N MET A 1 -5.29 2.91 23.23
CA MET A 1 -3.83 3.16 23.22
C MET A 1 -3.15 2.56 21.98
N LEU A 2 -3.28 1.25 21.71
CA LEU A 2 -2.68 0.55 20.55
C LEU A 2 -2.99 1.15 19.17
N MET A 3 -4.25 1.53 18.92
CA MET A 3 -4.66 2.18 17.66
C MET A 3 -3.93 3.52 17.44
N GLY A 4 -3.71 4.29 18.51
CA GLY A 4 -2.97 5.56 18.45
C GLY A 4 -1.48 5.36 18.19
N VAL A 5 -0.88 4.30 18.77
CA VAL A 5 0.51 3.92 18.49
C VAL A 5 0.68 3.49 17.04
N PHE A 6 -0.23 2.68 16.51
CA PHE A 6 -0.21 2.26 15.10
C PHE A 6 -0.32 3.46 14.15
N LEU A 7 -1.21 4.41 14.44
CA LEU A 7 -1.37 5.63 13.68
C LEU A 7 -0.07 6.44 13.67
N LEU A 8 0.51 6.67 14.85
CA LEU A 8 1.76 7.43 15.00
C LEU A 8 2.93 6.77 14.25
N VAL A 9 3.06 5.46 14.37
CA VAL A 9 4.08 4.67 13.67
C VAL A 9 3.89 4.74 12.14
N THR A 10 2.65 4.71 11.65
CA THR A 10 2.33 4.80 10.22
C THR A 10 2.66 6.18 9.67
N VAL A 11 2.27 7.25 10.38
CA VAL A 11 2.61 8.64 10.01
C VAL A 11 4.12 8.84 10.00
N PHE A 12 4.81 8.34 11.01
CA PHE A 12 6.26 8.46 11.10
C PHE A 12 6.96 7.72 9.96
N GLN A 13 6.54 6.49 9.65
CA GLN A 13 7.09 5.73 8.53
C GLN A 13 6.86 6.47 7.19
N ALA A 14 5.64 6.94 6.95
CA ALA A 14 5.32 7.66 5.71
C ALA A 14 6.11 8.97 5.58
N GLY A 15 6.25 9.72 6.68
CA GLY A 15 7.07 10.92 6.74
C GLY A 15 8.55 10.64 6.52
N LEU A 16 9.08 9.53 7.04
CA LEU A 16 10.47 9.13 6.83
C LEU A 16 10.74 8.75 5.37
N VAL A 17 9.87 7.95 4.75
CA VAL A 17 9.99 7.60 3.32
C VAL A 17 9.95 8.88 2.48
N TYR A 18 9.00 9.77 2.76
CA TYR A 18 8.91 11.07 2.09
C TYR A 18 10.20 11.87 2.24
N ALA A 19 10.66 12.08 3.47
CA ALA A 19 11.89 12.83 3.75
C ALA A 19 13.07 12.23 2.98
N VAL A 20 13.25 10.91 3.00
CA VAL A 20 14.33 10.24 2.26
C VAL A 20 14.22 10.44 0.75
N THR A 21 13.01 10.44 0.19
CA THR A 21 12.79 10.65 -1.25
C THR A 21 12.94 12.10 -1.71
N THR A 22 12.69 13.07 -0.82
CA THR A 22 12.69 14.49 -1.17
C THR A 22 13.87 15.26 -0.59
N THR A 23 14.71 14.63 0.23
CA THR A 23 15.89 15.29 0.80
C THR A 23 16.86 15.58 -0.32
N VAL A 24 17.02 16.87 -0.56
CA VAL A 24 18.11 17.43 -1.34
C VAL A 24 19.39 17.17 -0.55
N VAL A 25 20.23 16.24 -1.01
CA VAL A 25 21.54 16.03 -0.41
C VAL A 25 22.42 17.17 -0.91
N PRO A 26 22.91 18.07 -0.04
CA PRO A 26 23.93 19.03 -0.43
C PRO A 26 25.22 18.24 -0.71
N LEU A 27 25.37 17.77 -1.93
CA LEU A 27 26.66 17.33 -2.43
C LEU A 27 27.52 18.60 -2.47
N GLY A 28 28.39 18.78 -1.49
CA GLY A 28 29.44 19.79 -1.58
C GLY A 28 30.22 19.54 -2.87
N PRO A 29 30.75 20.57 -3.54
CA PRO A 29 31.61 20.35 -4.70
C PRO A 29 32.79 19.50 -4.23
N VAL A 30 32.82 18.22 -4.61
CA VAL A 30 34.04 17.43 -4.54
C VAL A 30 34.91 17.97 -5.65
N ALA A 31 35.62 19.04 -5.35
CA ALA A 31 36.67 19.56 -6.23
C ALA A 31 37.81 18.54 -6.20
N THR A 32 37.76 17.57 -7.10
CA THR A 32 38.95 16.81 -7.48
C THR A 32 39.86 17.77 -8.26
N PRO A 33 41.05 18.10 -7.75
CA PRO A 33 41.96 19.00 -8.46
C PRO A 33 42.30 18.42 -9.84
N GLY A 34 41.94 19.14 -10.90
CA GLY A 34 42.23 18.73 -12.29
C GLY A 34 41.12 17.96 -13.01
N ALA A 35 39.95 17.72 -12.40
CA ALA A 35 38.81 17.17 -13.14
C ALA A 35 38.14 18.26 -14.00
N PRO A 36 37.75 17.96 -15.26
CA PRO A 36 36.95 18.88 -16.07
C PRO A 36 35.66 19.24 -15.32
N ALA A 37 35.13 20.45 -15.56
CA ALA A 37 33.92 20.98 -14.91
C ALA A 37 32.87 19.88 -14.74
N ALA A 38 32.58 19.54 -13.48
CA ALA A 38 31.89 18.31 -13.11
C ALA A 38 30.55 18.16 -13.86
N THR A 39 30.37 17.01 -14.51
CA THR A 39 29.06 16.46 -14.92
C THR A 39 28.28 15.91 -13.71
N GLY A 40 28.51 16.47 -12.51
CA GLY A 40 27.89 16.06 -11.26
C GLY A 40 26.65 16.90 -10.92
N PRO A 41 25.74 16.40 -10.07
CA PRO A 41 24.57 17.16 -9.63
C PRO A 41 25.01 18.43 -8.91
N SER A 42 24.38 19.58 -9.23
CA SER A 42 24.67 20.83 -8.54
C SER A 42 24.31 20.72 -7.05
N PRO A 43 25.06 21.37 -6.14
CA PRO A 43 24.67 21.46 -4.73
C PRO A 43 23.24 22.00 -4.62
N GLY A 44 22.39 21.37 -3.81
CA GLY A 44 20.98 21.75 -3.71
C GLY A 44 20.05 21.09 -4.73
N SER A 45 20.53 20.15 -5.56
CA SER A 45 19.71 19.38 -6.48
C SER A 45 19.09 18.13 -5.83
N GLN A 46 17.91 17.73 -6.31
CA GLN A 46 17.27 16.47 -5.91
C GLN A 46 18.16 15.29 -6.31
N LEU A 47 18.13 14.24 -5.48
CA LEU A 47 18.79 12.98 -5.78
C LEU A 47 18.34 12.45 -7.15
N PRO A 48 19.25 11.86 -7.95
CA PRO A 48 18.86 11.19 -9.18
C PRO A 48 17.77 10.15 -8.91
N ALA A 49 16.79 10.02 -9.79
CA ALA A 49 15.61 9.17 -9.58
C ALA A 49 15.95 7.74 -9.16
N LEU A 50 17.02 7.15 -9.72
CA LEU A 50 17.49 5.81 -9.35
C LEU A 50 18.00 5.74 -7.90
N VAL A 51 18.70 6.77 -7.42
CA VAL A 51 19.19 6.84 -6.03
C VAL A 51 18.03 7.10 -5.07
N SER A 52 17.10 7.99 -5.43
CA SER A 52 15.87 8.22 -4.65
C SER A 52 15.03 6.95 -4.52
N LEU A 53 14.94 6.14 -5.60
CA LEU A 53 14.24 4.86 -5.59
C LEU A 53 14.91 3.87 -4.62
N GLN A 54 16.24 3.76 -4.66
CA GLN A 54 17.00 2.89 -3.75
C GLN A 54 16.84 3.32 -2.29
N ALA A 55 16.92 4.64 -2.03
CA ALA A 55 16.75 5.18 -0.70
C ALA A 55 15.32 4.98 -0.17
N ALA A 56 14.30 5.19 -1.02
CA ALA A 56 12.90 4.89 -0.69
C ALA A 56 12.69 3.42 -0.36
N PHE A 57 13.31 2.52 -1.14
CA PHE A 57 13.24 1.09 -0.93
C PHE A 57 13.83 0.72 0.43
N LEU A 58 15.05 1.19 0.75
CA LEU A 58 15.70 0.93 2.03
C LEU A 58 14.89 1.49 3.21
N ALA A 59 14.40 2.72 3.09
CA ALA A 59 13.52 3.34 4.09
C ALA A 59 12.24 2.54 4.31
N SER A 60 11.64 2.04 3.23
CA SER A 60 10.41 1.23 3.28
C SER A 60 10.65 -0.14 3.87
N VAL A 61 11.78 -0.78 3.56
CA VAL A 61 12.19 -2.07 4.14
C VAL A 61 12.43 -1.91 5.64
N ALA A 62 13.24 -0.92 6.04
CA ALA A 62 13.54 -0.63 7.44
C ALA A 62 12.26 -0.29 8.23
N GLY A 63 11.40 0.56 7.65
CA GLY A 63 10.09 0.87 8.20
C GLY A 63 9.24 -0.38 8.36
N GLY A 64 9.10 -1.19 7.31
CA GLY A 64 8.31 -2.43 7.34
C GLY A 64 8.78 -3.41 8.41
N VAL A 65 10.09 -3.60 8.59
CA VAL A 65 10.64 -4.48 9.63
C VAL A 65 10.25 -4.00 11.04
N LEU A 66 10.23 -2.69 11.27
CA LEU A 66 9.84 -2.11 12.55
C LEU A 66 8.32 -2.09 12.77
N THR A 67 7.53 -1.87 11.73
CA THR A 67 6.08 -1.67 11.84
C THR A 67 5.27 -2.95 11.80
N VAL A 68 5.80 -4.01 11.15
CA VAL A 68 5.09 -5.30 11.02
C VAL A 68 4.81 -5.96 12.37
N PRO A 69 5.76 -6.06 13.33
CA PRO A 69 5.48 -6.64 14.64
C PRO A 69 4.37 -5.88 15.40
N VAL A 70 4.41 -4.55 15.36
CA VAL A 70 3.39 -3.68 15.98
C VAL A 70 2.02 -3.93 15.33
N ARG A 71 1.99 -4.05 13.99
CA ARG A 71 0.75 -4.33 13.24
C ARG A 71 0.16 -5.70 13.58
N VAL A 72 0.99 -6.73 13.73
CA VAL A 72 0.57 -8.08 14.15
C VAL A 72 -0.03 -8.03 15.56
N ILE A 73 0.61 -7.33 16.50
CA ILE A 73 0.11 -7.18 17.87
C ILE A 73 -1.26 -6.49 17.87
N VAL A 74 -1.40 -5.38 17.12
CA VAL A 74 -2.67 -4.65 17.00
C VAL A 74 -3.77 -5.55 16.41
N GLN A 75 -3.48 -6.32 15.37
CA GLN A 75 -4.44 -7.25 14.77
C GLN A 75 -4.87 -8.34 15.76
N ARG A 76 -3.94 -8.93 16.51
CA ARG A 76 -4.26 -9.94 17.54
C ARG A 76 -5.15 -9.38 18.66
N VAL A 77 -4.88 -8.16 19.10
CA VAL A 77 -5.69 -7.48 20.13
C VAL A 77 -7.07 -7.06 19.61
N LEU A 78 -7.20 -6.68 18.34
CA LEU A 78 -8.50 -6.30 17.76
C LEU A 78 -9.40 -7.50 17.47
N VAL A 79 -8.82 -8.68 17.25
CA VAL A 79 -9.56 -9.92 16.95
C VAL A 79 -9.85 -10.75 18.20
N SER A 80 -9.00 -10.68 19.23
CA SER A 80 -9.37 -11.25 20.53
C SER A 80 -10.31 -10.28 21.25
N ASP A 81 -11.45 -10.76 21.75
CA ASP A 81 -12.47 -9.96 22.46
C ASP A 81 -11.97 -9.32 23.80
N ARG A 82 -10.65 -9.20 24.00
CA ARG A 82 -10.02 -8.63 25.20
C ARG A 82 -9.20 -7.40 24.88
N THR A 83 -9.89 -6.28 24.74
CA THR A 83 -9.27 -4.96 24.45
C THR A 83 -8.59 -4.33 25.69
N GLU A 84 -8.80 -4.87 26.89
CA GLU A 84 -8.44 -4.22 28.16
C GLU A 84 -7.17 -4.76 28.85
N ARG A 85 -6.66 -5.95 28.50
CA ARG A 85 -5.39 -6.50 29.03
C ARG A 85 -4.65 -7.30 27.97
N ILE A 86 -3.36 -7.02 27.81
CA ILE A 86 -2.44 -7.75 26.93
C ILE A 86 -2.06 -9.06 27.64
N PRO A 87 -2.45 -10.25 27.16
CA PRO A 87 -2.05 -11.51 27.78
C PRO A 87 -0.60 -11.84 27.38
N ASP A 88 0.26 -12.13 28.37
CA ASP A 88 1.72 -12.35 28.18
C ASP A 88 2.05 -13.50 27.21
N GLU A 89 1.11 -14.45 27.06
CA GLU A 89 1.16 -15.59 26.14
C GLU A 89 1.32 -15.15 24.67
N PHE A 90 0.66 -14.05 24.27
CA PHE A 90 0.69 -13.53 22.90
C PHE A 90 1.94 -12.71 22.59
N VAL A 91 2.65 -12.23 23.61
CA VAL A 91 3.82 -11.34 23.49
C VAL A 91 5.13 -12.14 23.33
N PHE A 92 5.20 -13.36 23.86
CA PHE A 92 6.47 -14.10 23.91
C PHE A 92 6.46 -15.47 23.23
N HIS A 93 5.31 -16.12 23.05
CA HIS A 93 5.26 -17.42 22.36
C HIS A 93 5.05 -17.25 20.85
N ARG A 94 6.03 -17.67 20.04
CA ARG A 94 6.01 -17.70 18.55
C ARG A 94 5.88 -16.36 17.81
N LEU A 95 5.98 -15.23 18.51
CA LEU A 95 5.84 -13.89 17.90
C LEU A 95 6.82 -13.64 16.75
N GLY A 96 8.05 -14.17 16.85
CA GLY A 96 9.05 -14.10 15.78
C GLY A 96 8.63 -14.85 14.51
N TRP A 97 8.06 -16.05 14.65
CA TRP A 97 7.61 -16.85 13.49
C TRP A 97 6.38 -16.24 12.83
N ALA A 98 5.42 -15.78 13.63
CA ALA A 98 4.22 -15.12 13.13
C ALA A 98 4.56 -13.79 12.43
N SER A 99 5.49 -13.01 12.98
CA SER A 99 5.95 -11.75 12.38
C SER A 99 6.73 -12.00 11.09
N LEU A 100 7.62 -13.00 11.07
CA LEU A 100 8.37 -13.38 9.87
C LEU A 100 7.43 -13.85 8.76
N ASN A 101 6.47 -14.72 9.06
CA ASN A 101 5.46 -15.14 8.09
C ASN A 101 4.59 -14.00 7.60
N SER A 102 4.18 -13.10 8.50
CA SER A 102 3.35 -11.95 8.13
C SER A 102 4.15 -10.99 7.24
N PHE A 103 5.44 -10.82 7.52
CA PHE A 103 6.36 -10.05 6.70
C PHE A 103 6.51 -10.67 5.32
N VAL A 104 6.89 -11.95 5.24
CA VAL A 104 7.07 -12.67 3.97
C VAL A 104 5.76 -12.73 3.18
N GLY A 105 4.64 -13.04 3.85
CA GLY A 105 3.31 -13.06 3.25
C GLY A 105 2.92 -11.69 2.69
N SER A 106 3.18 -10.60 3.42
CA SER A 106 2.94 -9.24 2.94
C SER A 106 3.79 -8.89 1.72
N TRP A 107 5.04 -9.34 1.68
CA TRP A 107 5.91 -9.14 0.52
C TRP A 107 5.44 -9.95 -0.69
N VAL A 108 5.12 -11.23 -0.51
CA VAL A 108 4.61 -12.09 -1.58
C VAL A 108 3.31 -11.52 -2.16
N LEU A 109 2.39 -11.08 -1.31
CA LEU A 109 1.14 -10.46 -1.73
C LEU A 109 1.40 -9.15 -2.48
N SER A 110 2.24 -8.27 -1.93
CA SER A 110 2.60 -6.99 -2.54
C SER A 110 3.25 -7.20 -3.93
N LEU A 111 4.19 -8.14 -4.02
CA LEU A 111 4.88 -8.47 -5.27
C LEU A 111 3.92 -9.09 -6.29
N SER A 112 3.04 -9.99 -5.86
CA SER A 112 2.02 -10.59 -6.73
C SER A 112 1.06 -9.53 -7.28
N PHE A 113 0.61 -8.62 -6.41
CA PHE A 113 -0.23 -7.49 -6.80
C PHE A 113 0.49 -6.58 -7.79
N LEU A 114 1.76 -6.24 -7.53
CA LEU A 114 2.58 -5.42 -8.40
C LEU A 114 2.80 -6.08 -9.76
N LEU A 115 3.11 -7.37 -9.80
CA LEU A 115 3.31 -8.12 -11.04
C LEU A 115 2.03 -8.18 -11.87
N VAL A 116 0.89 -8.47 -11.25
CA VAL A 116 -0.41 -8.46 -11.95
C VAL A 116 -0.73 -7.06 -12.45
N SER A 117 -0.54 -6.03 -11.63
CA SER A 117 -0.76 -4.65 -12.05
C SER A 117 0.14 -4.25 -13.21
N LEU A 118 1.42 -4.58 -13.16
CA LEU A 118 2.37 -4.26 -14.22
C LEU A 118 2.02 -5.02 -15.51
N LEU A 119 1.60 -6.28 -15.40
CA LEU A 119 1.18 -7.07 -16.54
C LEU A 119 -0.05 -6.45 -17.21
N PHE A 120 -1.11 -6.15 -16.47
CA PHE A 120 -2.36 -5.67 -17.08
C PHE A 120 -2.31 -4.18 -17.44
N VAL A 121 -1.87 -3.33 -16.52
CA VAL A 121 -1.77 -1.88 -16.75
C VAL A 121 -0.63 -1.61 -17.73
N GLY A 122 0.56 -2.15 -17.47
CA GLY A 122 1.73 -1.92 -18.31
C GLY A 122 1.54 -2.46 -19.72
N ALA A 123 1.10 -3.71 -19.89
CA ALA A 123 0.84 -4.24 -21.24
C ALA A 123 -0.34 -3.55 -21.92
N GLY A 124 -1.38 -3.16 -21.19
CA GLY A 124 -2.54 -2.46 -21.75
C GLY A 124 -2.18 -1.07 -22.29
N PHE A 125 -1.46 -0.26 -21.50
CA PHE A 125 -0.97 1.04 -21.97
C PHE A 125 0.09 0.89 -23.06
N TRP A 126 1.00 -0.07 -22.94
CA TRP A 126 1.98 -0.35 -23.99
C TRP A 126 1.31 -0.72 -25.31
N GLY A 127 0.28 -1.57 -25.27
CA GLY A 127 -0.54 -1.91 -26.43
C GLY A 127 -1.27 -0.70 -27.02
N LEU A 128 -1.88 0.14 -26.18
CA LEU A 128 -2.53 1.37 -26.61
C LEU A 128 -1.57 2.27 -27.40
N PHE A 129 -0.39 2.58 -26.83
CA PHE A 129 0.60 3.46 -27.46
C PHE A 129 1.22 2.89 -28.74
N ARG A 130 1.06 1.59 -29.01
CA ARG A 130 1.48 0.97 -30.27
C ARG A 130 0.45 1.13 -31.39
N VAL A 131 -0.81 1.36 -31.05
CA VAL A 131 -1.94 1.36 -32.00
C VAL A 131 -2.43 2.77 -32.30
N ILE A 132 -2.36 3.69 -31.33
CA ILE A 132 -2.80 5.07 -31.53
C ILE A 132 -1.82 5.87 -32.40
N ASP A 133 -2.37 6.73 -33.24
CA ASP A 133 -1.61 7.67 -34.08
C ASP A 133 -1.16 8.91 -33.29
N SER A 134 -0.35 9.76 -33.94
CA SER A 134 0.20 10.98 -33.32
C SER A 134 -0.86 12.03 -32.98
N GLU A 135 -1.97 12.09 -33.73
CA GLU A 135 -3.03 13.06 -33.44
C GLU A 135 -3.86 12.61 -32.25
N THR A 136 -4.21 11.31 -32.19
CA THR A 136 -4.92 10.72 -31.04
C THR A 136 -4.09 10.83 -29.77
N SER A 137 -2.78 10.54 -29.82
CA SER A 137 -1.91 10.68 -28.64
C SER A 137 -1.77 12.13 -28.17
N ALA A 138 -1.67 13.10 -29.09
CA ALA A 138 -1.67 14.51 -28.76
C ALA A 138 -2.99 14.97 -28.14
N PHE A 139 -4.13 14.49 -28.66
CA PHE A 139 -5.45 14.74 -28.08
C PHE A 139 -5.55 14.19 -26.64
N LEU A 140 -5.12 12.94 -26.42
CA LEU A 140 -5.18 12.30 -25.11
C LEU A 140 -4.34 13.04 -24.05
N ALA A 141 -3.20 13.60 -24.46
CA ALA A 141 -2.30 14.34 -23.57
C ALA A 141 -2.75 15.79 -23.30
N SER A 142 -3.40 16.44 -24.28
CA SER A 142 -3.76 17.87 -24.20
C SER A 142 -5.17 18.13 -23.69
N SER A 143 -6.11 17.19 -23.90
CA SER A 143 -7.52 17.36 -23.58
C SER A 143 -7.88 16.77 -22.22
N GLN A 144 -8.70 17.48 -21.43
CA GLN A 144 -9.27 16.96 -20.18
C GLN A 144 -10.07 15.66 -20.41
N ILE A 145 -10.79 15.58 -21.54
CA ILE A 145 -11.53 14.37 -21.92
C ILE A 145 -10.54 13.22 -22.17
N GLY A 146 -9.40 13.53 -22.79
CA GLY A 146 -8.31 12.57 -22.98
C GLY A 146 -7.81 11.98 -21.66
N TRP A 147 -7.53 12.84 -20.68
CA TRP A 147 -7.13 12.41 -19.34
C TRP A 147 -8.19 11.56 -18.63
N VAL A 148 -9.46 11.91 -18.75
CA VAL A 148 -10.57 11.10 -18.20
C VAL A 148 -10.63 9.72 -18.85
N LEU A 149 -10.50 9.64 -20.18
CA LEU A 149 -10.50 8.36 -20.90
C LEU A 149 -9.32 7.48 -20.50
N LEU A 150 -8.11 8.06 -20.40
CA LEU A 150 -6.93 7.35 -19.90
C LEU A 150 -7.11 6.87 -18.45
N GLY A 151 -7.73 7.70 -17.60
CA GLY A 151 -8.05 7.35 -16.22
C GLY A 151 -9.03 6.18 -16.13
N VAL A 152 -10.11 6.21 -16.92
CA VAL A 152 -11.10 5.12 -16.99
C VAL A 152 -10.47 3.85 -17.53
N LEU A 153 -9.67 3.94 -18.59
CA LEU A 153 -8.95 2.79 -19.13
C LEU A 153 -7.98 2.20 -18.09
N GLY A 154 -7.20 3.05 -17.42
CA GLY A 154 -6.31 2.63 -16.35
C GLY A 154 -7.05 1.93 -15.21
N LEU A 155 -8.21 2.46 -14.81
CA LEU A 155 -9.07 1.82 -13.81
C LEU A 155 -9.53 0.44 -14.27
N VAL A 156 -10.03 0.30 -15.50
CA VAL A 156 -10.45 -0.98 -16.08
C VAL A 156 -9.30 -1.98 -16.12
N LEU A 157 -8.11 -1.55 -16.55
CA LEU A 157 -6.92 -2.40 -16.57
C LEU A 157 -6.42 -2.79 -15.17
N PHE A 158 -6.78 -2.02 -14.14
CA PHE A 158 -6.40 -2.30 -12.77
C PHE A 158 -7.33 -3.30 -12.06
N LEU A 159 -8.53 -3.55 -12.61
CA LEU A 159 -9.50 -4.52 -12.05
C LEU A 159 -8.91 -5.90 -11.73
N PRO A 160 -8.07 -6.52 -12.58
CA PRO A 160 -7.46 -7.82 -12.28
C PRO A 160 -6.59 -7.79 -11.02
N SER A 161 -5.86 -6.71 -10.80
CA SER A 161 -5.06 -6.49 -9.59
C SER A 161 -5.95 -6.37 -8.36
N VAL A 162 -7.01 -5.56 -8.46
CA VAL A 162 -8.01 -5.41 -7.38
C VAL A 162 -8.67 -6.75 -7.06
N PHE A 163 -9.02 -7.52 -8.09
CA PHE A 163 -9.58 -8.86 -7.93
C PHE A 163 -8.61 -9.77 -7.15
N LEU A 164 -7.33 -9.79 -7.50
CA LEU A 164 -6.33 -10.54 -6.74
C LEU A 164 -6.27 -10.07 -5.27
N GLY A 165 -6.25 -8.76 -5.05
CA GLY A 165 -6.24 -8.16 -3.71
C GLY A 165 -7.43 -8.60 -2.86
N ILE A 166 -8.63 -8.65 -3.44
CA ILE A 166 -9.85 -9.08 -2.74
C ILE A 166 -9.81 -10.57 -2.38
N ASN A 167 -9.30 -11.43 -3.25
CA ASN A 167 -9.23 -12.86 -2.97
C ASN A 167 -8.25 -13.18 -1.83
N LEU A 168 -7.23 -12.34 -1.63
CA LEU A 168 -6.18 -12.52 -0.62
C LEU A 168 -6.30 -11.52 0.54
N LEU A 169 -7.42 -10.81 0.61
CA LEU A 169 -7.69 -9.73 1.55
C LEU A 169 -7.59 -10.18 3.01
N PHE A 170 -7.97 -11.44 3.28
CA PHE A 170 -7.94 -12.04 4.62
C PHE A 170 -6.66 -12.83 4.93
N ALA A 171 -5.75 -12.99 3.97
CA ALA A 171 -4.54 -13.79 4.17
C ALA A 171 -3.68 -13.26 5.33
N GLY A 172 -3.56 -11.93 5.45
CA GLY A 172 -2.84 -11.31 6.57
C GLY A 172 -3.45 -11.62 7.94
N GLN A 173 -4.78 -11.69 8.02
CA GLN A 173 -5.47 -12.01 9.28
C GLN A 173 -5.34 -13.49 9.63
N GLU A 174 -5.37 -14.38 8.65
CA GLU A 174 -5.14 -15.81 8.91
C GLU A 174 -3.71 -16.12 9.37
N ILE A 175 -2.71 -15.44 8.83
CA ILE A 175 -1.31 -15.55 9.29
C ILE A 175 -1.20 -15.03 10.73
N ALA A 176 -1.77 -13.86 11.02
CA ALA A 176 -1.63 -13.21 12.32
C ALA A 176 -2.38 -13.94 13.44
N VAL A 177 -3.57 -14.49 13.15
CA VAL A 177 -4.49 -15.04 14.16
C VAL A 177 -4.37 -16.55 14.32
N GLN A 178 -4.07 -17.31 13.25
CA GLN A 178 -4.09 -18.77 13.29
C GLN A 178 -2.69 -19.42 13.25
N ASP A 179 -1.61 -18.63 13.31
CA ASP A 179 -0.21 -19.10 13.23
C ASP A 179 0.05 -20.04 12.02
N LYS A 180 -0.69 -19.87 10.93
CA LYS A 180 -0.56 -20.67 9.71
C LYS A 180 0.61 -20.18 8.85
N SER A 181 1.20 -21.10 8.07
CA SER A 181 2.15 -20.73 7.03
C SER A 181 1.47 -19.85 5.97
N PHE A 182 2.22 -18.91 5.39
CA PHE A 182 1.67 -17.94 4.43
C PHE A 182 0.93 -18.62 3.26
N LEU A 183 1.45 -19.75 2.75
CA LEU A 183 0.80 -20.55 1.70
C LEU A 183 -0.56 -21.10 2.13
N GLY A 184 -0.66 -21.62 3.34
CA GLY A 184 -1.92 -22.13 3.88
C GLY A 184 -2.95 -21.02 4.05
N ALA A 185 -2.51 -19.84 4.50
CA ALA A 185 -3.37 -18.68 4.64
C ALA A 185 -3.88 -18.12 3.29
N PHE A 186 -3.07 -18.20 2.23
CA PHE A 186 -3.54 -17.79 0.90
C PHE A 186 -4.59 -18.73 0.32
N ALA A 187 -4.42 -20.05 0.49
CA ALA A 187 -5.39 -21.04 0.00
C ALA A 187 -6.74 -20.94 0.74
N GLU A 188 -6.69 -20.76 2.05
CA GLU A 188 -7.89 -20.70 2.88
C GLU A 188 -8.63 -19.35 2.73
N SER A 189 -7.90 -18.23 2.67
CA SER A 189 -8.52 -16.94 2.31
C SER A 189 -9.21 -16.96 0.95
N TRP A 190 -8.60 -17.61 -0.05
CA TRP A 190 -9.23 -17.81 -1.36
C TRP A 190 -10.54 -18.59 -1.27
N ARG A 191 -10.59 -19.65 -0.43
CA ARG A 191 -11.79 -20.44 -0.19
C ARG A 191 -12.88 -19.61 0.50
N LEU A 192 -12.50 -18.82 1.51
CA LEU A 192 -13.39 -17.96 2.29
C LEU A 192 -14.10 -16.91 1.42
N VAL A 193 -13.40 -16.35 0.43
CA VAL A 193 -13.90 -15.27 -0.44
C VAL A 193 -14.76 -15.79 -1.59
N ARG A 194 -14.64 -17.07 -1.98
CA ARG A 194 -15.25 -17.66 -3.18
C ARG A 194 -16.78 -17.49 -3.26
N GLY A 195 -17.46 -17.32 -2.13
CA GLY A 195 -18.91 -17.13 -2.04
C GLY A 195 -19.42 -15.69 -1.93
N ASN A 196 -18.57 -14.71 -1.57
CA ASN A 196 -19.02 -13.35 -1.21
C ASN A 196 -18.15 -12.22 -1.82
N ARG A 197 -17.55 -12.49 -2.99
CA ARG A 197 -16.60 -11.58 -3.67
C ARG A 197 -17.16 -10.20 -4.03
N LEU A 198 -18.44 -10.10 -4.43
CA LEU A 198 -19.03 -8.82 -4.85
C LEU A 198 -19.26 -7.88 -3.65
N PRO A 199 -19.88 -8.34 -2.55
CA PRO A 199 -19.97 -7.53 -1.33
C PRO A 199 -18.60 -7.09 -0.80
N LEU A 200 -17.60 -7.97 -0.86
CA LEU A 200 -16.23 -7.65 -0.45
C LEU A 200 -15.55 -6.64 -1.38
N LEU A 201 -15.77 -6.75 -2.68
CA LEU A 201 -15.30 -5.76 -3.66
C LEU A 201 -15.92 -4.39 -3.38
N LEU A 202 -17.23 -4.34 -3.14
CA LEU A 202 -17.93 -3.10 -2.80
C LEU A 202 -17.41 -2.53 -1.47
N LEU A 203 -17.15 -3.38 -0.48
CA LEU A 203 -16.60 -2.98 0.82
C LEU A 203 -15.24 -2.29 0.71
N VAL A 204 -14.41 -2.69 -0.25
CA VAL A 204 -13.10 -2.06 -0.52
C VAL A 204 -13.25 -0.80 -1.38
N LEU A 205 -14.14 -0.82 -2.38
CA LEU A 205 -14.35 0.32 -3.26
C LEU A 205 -15.02 1.51 -2.57
N ILE A 206 -15.99 1.25 -1.68
CA ILE A 206 -16.73 2.31 -0.97
C ILE A 206 -15.79 3.28 -0.23
N PRO A 207 -14.75 2.86 0.51
CA PRO A 207 -13.80 3.78 1.11
C PRO A 207 -12.74 4.30 0.11
N MET A 208 -12.32 3.51 -0.88
CA MET A 208 -11.28 3.93 -1.83
C MET A 208 -11.73 5.02 -2.80
N VAL A 209 -12.96 4.97 -3.30
CA VAL A 209 -13.44 5.94 -4.31
C VAL A 209 -13.55 7.35 -3.72
N PRO A 210 -14.19 7.58 -2.55
CA PRO A 210 -14.18 8.88 -1.90
C PRO A 210 -12.77 9.36 -1.57
N GLN A 211 -11.88 8.48 -1.09
CA GLN A 211 -10.49 8.83 -0.83
C GLN A 211 -9.80 9.33 -2.10
N ALA A 212 -9.97 8.66 -3.24
CA ALA A 212 -9.37 9.11 -4.50
C ALA A 212 -9.89 10.48 -4.94
N ILE A 213 -11.20 10.74 -4.77
CA ILE A 213 -11.83 12.03 -5.10
C ILE A 213 -11.32 13.14 -4.17
N VAL A 214 -11.28 12.89 -2.86
CA VAL A 214 -10.80 13.85 -1.85
C VAL A 214 -9.33 14.18 -2.11
N SER A 215 -8.49 13.16 -2.28
CA SER A 215 -7.07 13.33 -2.54
C SER A 215 -6.83 14.15 -3.83
N TYR A 216 -7.54 13.84 -4.92
CA TYR A 216 -7.45 14.63 -6.16
C TYR A 216 -7.86 16.09 -5.93
N GLY A 217 -8.97 16.32 -5.22
CA GLY A 217 -9.44 17.66 -4.87
C GLY A 217 -8.42 18.44 -4.03
N MET A 218 -7.71 17.79 -3.11
CA MET A 218 -6.68 18.44 -2.30
C MET A 218 -5.51 18.94 -3.14
N PHE A 219 -5.03 18.14 -4.10
CA PHE A 219 -3.96 18.56 -5.00
C PHE A 219 -4.39 19.66 -5.98
N ALA A 220 -5.69 19.76 -6.28
CA ALA A 220 -6.22 20.84 -7.11
C ALA A 220 -6.37 22.17 -6.36
N LEU A 221 -6.61 22.13 -5.05
CA LEU A 221 -7.00 23.31 -4.25
C LEU A 221 -5.89 23.87 -3.36
N LEU A 222 -4.91 23.05 -2.94
CA LEU A 222 -3.89 23.43 -1.97
C LEU A 222 -2.51 23.59 -2.62
N PRO A 223 -1.62 24.43 -2.06
CA PRO A 223 -0.21 24.43 -2.42
C PRO A 223 0.42 23.03 -2.26
N PRO A 224 1.42 22.63 -3.07
CA PRO A 224 1.92 21.27 -3.10
C PRO A 224 2.30 20.70 -1.73
N LEU A 225 2.99 21.48 -0.92
CA LEU A 225 3.43 21.05 0.42
C LEU A 225 2.24 20.85 1.38
N ALA A 226 1.22 21.71 1.30
CA ALA A 226 0.00 21.59 2.10
C ALA A 226 -0.83 20.38 1.64
N ALA A 227 -1.05 20.22 0.33
CA ALA A 227 -1.73 19.07 -0.26
C ALA A 227 -1.08 17.75 0.19
N GLN A 228 0.26 17.71 0.18
CA GLN A 228 1.04 16.54 0.59
C GLN A 228 0.83 16.19 2.07
N VAL A 229 0.95 17.17 2.97
CA VAL A 229 0.77 16.96 4.41
C VAL A 229 -0.65 16.47 4.70
N VAL A 230 -1.66 17.09 4.10
CA VAL A 230 -3.04 16.68 4.31
C VAL A 230 -3.31 15.29 3.72
N SER A 231 -2.76 14.97 2.55
CA SER A 231 -2.87 13.63 1.94
C SER A 231 -2.25 12.53 2.80
N LEU A 232 -1.13 12.82 3.50
CA LEU A 232 -0.51 11.88 4.44
C LEU A 232 -1.44 11.59 5.63
N LEU A 233 -2.07 12.62 6.17
CA LEU A 233 -3.02 12.48 7.28
C LEU A 233 -4.28 11.72 6.83
N GLU A 234 -4.84 12.11 5.69
CA GLU A 234 -5.99 11.45 5.07
C GLU A 234 -5.73 9.96 4.86
N THR A 235 -4.62 9.61 4.20
CA THR A 235 -4.23 8.23 3.92
C THR A 235 -4.12 7.41 5.20
N THR A 236 -3.55 8.00 6.26
CA THR A 236 -3.40 7.34 7.55
C THR A 236 -4.78 7.05 8.17
N VAL A 237 -5.66 8.06 8.21
CA VAL A 237 -7.02 7.91 8.77
C VAL A 237 -7.81 6.85 8.00
N VAL A 238 -7.81 6.93 6.66
CA VAL A 238 -8.53 5.97 5.82
C VAL A 238 -7.98 4.56 6.02
N THR A 239 -6.66 4.39 6.09
CA THR A 239 -6.03 3.08 6.35
C THR A 239 -6.54 2.46 7.64
N VAL A 240 -6.63 3.23 8.73
CA VAL A 240 -7.13 2.76 10.02
C VAL A 240 -8.59 2.34 9.94
N VAL A 241 -9.42 3.14 9.27
CA VAL A 241 -10.85 2.85 9.06
C VAL A 241 -11.03 1.57 8.24
N VAL A 242 -10.30 1.43 7.13
CA VAL A 242 -10.34 0.24 6.27
C VAL A 242 -9.95 -1.00 7.06
N ILE A 243 -8.87 -0.96 7.86
CA ILE A 243 -8.46 -2.10 8.70
C ILE A 243 -9.58 -2.49 9.68
N GLY A 244 -10.26 -1.51 10.30
CA GLY A 244 -11.36 -1.77 11.23
C GLY A 244 -12.59 -2.40 10.55
N ILE A 245 -12.98 -1.88 9.38
CA ILE A 245 -14.06 -2.44 8.56
C ILE A 245 -13.72 -3.88 8.17
N MET A 246 -12.47 -4.12 7.74
CA MET A 246 -12.01 -5.43 7.34
C MET A 246 -12.01 -6.45 8.48
N ALA A 247 -11.59 -6.04 9.68
CA ALA A 247 -11.65 -6.89 10.88
C ALA A 247 -13.09 -7.31 11.22
N ARG A 248 -14.05 -6.39 11.17
CA ARG A 248 -15.46 -6.72 11.42
C ARG A 248 -16.03 -7.65 10.35
N ALA A 249 -15.71 -7.42 9.08
CA ALA A 249 -16.15 -8.26 7.98
C ALA A 249 -15.62 -9.70 8.11
N TYR A 250 -14.37 -9.87 8.54
CA TYR A 250 -13.78 -11.19 8.80
C TYR A 250 -14.55 -11.97 9.87
N VAL A 251 -14.84 -11.33 11.01
CA VAL A 251 -15.60 -11.97 12.10
C VAL A 251 -17.00 -12.38 11.63
N GLN A 252 -17.68 -11.52 10.87
CA GLN A 252 -19.01 -11.82 10.33
C GLN A 252 -19.00 -13.00 9.35
N LEU A 253 -18.01 -13.07 8.46
CA LEU A 253 -17.88 -14.16 7.48
C LEU A 253 -17.58 -15.50 8.17
N LYS A 254 -16.62 -15.51 9.10
CA LYS A 254 -16.25 -16.72 9.85
C LYS A 254 -17.38 -17.23 10.74
N GLY A 255 -18.15 -16.31 11.35
CA GLY A 255 -19.35 -16.67 12.09
C GLY A 255 -20.42 -17.34 11.23
N ARG A 256 -20.59 -16.94 9.96
CA ARG A 256 -21.55 -17.56 9.03
C ARG A 256 -21.10 -18.92 8.49
N GLU A 257 -19.79 -19.16 8.36
CA GLU A 257 -19.26 -20.47 7.96
C GLU A 257 -19.50 -21.51 9.04
N ASN A 258 -19.26 -21.17 10.31
CA ASN A 258 -19.47 -22.07 11.45
C ASN A 258 -20.93 -22.47 11.70
N VAL A 259 -21.90 -21.69 11.23
CA VAL A 259 -23.35 -21.98 11.35
C VAL A 259 -23.86 -22.88 10.23
N ARG A 260 -23.09 -23.09 9.14
CA ARG A 260 -23.47 -23.99 8.04
C ARG A 260 -22.88 -25.40 8.14
N ILE A 261 -22.32 -25.75 9.29
CA ILE A 261 -21.78 -27.10 9.57
C ILE A 261 -22.76 -27.85 10.46
#